data_AF-A0A136KQ39-F1
#
_entry.id   AF-A0A136KQ39-F1
#
_cell.length_a   1.000
_cell.length_b   1.000
_cell.length_c   1.000
_cell.angle_alpha   90.00
_cell.angle_beta   90.00
_cell.angle_gamma   90.00
#
_symmetry.space_group_name_H-M   'P 1'
#
loop_
_entity.id
_entity.type
_entity.pdbx_description
1 polymer ?
#
loop_
_entity_poly.entity_id
_entity_poly.type
_entity_poly.pdbx_seq_one_letter_code
_entity_poly.pdbx_strand_id
1 'polypeptide(L)'
;MGFCAGHYRSSLCVAWHYAAKIHIFYAAFLSAYAFFLFATKMHERYTLLILPFLLLASIQQRVLTKWYIVISVLSFINLYFSWPVPKVQAVDTVLHMPVTLIMFSYINIYLFFTCSKEAHDILLQFKN
;
A
#
# COMPACT_ATOMS: atom_id res chain seq x y z
N MET A 1 26.21 -29.09 36.63
CA MET A 1 26.25 -28.39 35.33
C MET A 1 24.87 -28.60 34.71
N GLY A 2 23.88 -27.74 34.88
CA GLY A 2 23.85 -26.29 34.70
C GLY A 2 22.67 -26.02 33.77
N PHE A 3 21.45 -26.17 34.30
CA PHE A 3 20.18 -25.92 33.62
C PHE A 3 20.08 -24.43 33.24
N CYS A 4 20.33 -24.09 31.97
CA CYS A 4 19.97 -22.79 31.39
C CYS A 4 18.67 -22.91 30.59
N ALA A 5 17.56 -23.17 31.28
CA ALA A 5 16.22 -23.25 30.69
C ALA A 5 15.27 -22.30 31.43
N GLY A 6 15.39 -20.99 31.19
CA GLY A 6 14.59 -20.01 31.95
C GLY A 6 14.25 -18.69 31.26
N HIS A 7 14.93 -18.28 30.18
CA HIS A 7 14.82 -16.88 29.70
C HIS A 7 14.37 -16.68 28.24
N TYR A 8 13.98 -17.73 27.50
CA TYR A 8 13.61 -17.61 26.08
C TYR A 8 12.10 -17.42 25.82
N ARG A 9 11.23 -17.64 26.82
CA ARG A 9 9.77 -17.54 26.65
C ARG A 9 9.28 -16.10 26.46
N SER A 10 9.97 -15.09 27.00
CA SER A 10 9.58 -13.69 26.82
C SER A 10 9.91 -13.18 25.42
N SER A 11 11.08 -13.53 24.88
CA SER A 11 11.53 -13.07 23.56
C SER A 11 10.66 -13.61 22.42
N LEU A 12 10.23 -14.88 22.51
CA LEU A 12 9.32 -15.48 21.52
C LEU A 12 7.92 -14.84 21.57
N CYS A 13 7.42 -14.50 22.75
CA CYS A 13 6.11 -13.84 22.89
C CYS A 13 6.14 -12.41 22.35
N VAL A 14 7.23 -11.67 22.60
CA VAL A 14 7.45 -10.33 22.04
C VAL A 14 7.64 -10.37 20.53
N ALA A 15 8.39 -11.35 20.00
CA ALA A 15 8.55 -11.54 18.56
C ALA A 15 7.21 -11.87 17.87
N TRP A 16 6.37 -12.70 18.49
CA TRP A 16 5.01 -12.98 18.02
C TRP A 16 4.12 -11.73 18.00
N HIS A 17 4.20 -10.92 19.05
CA HIS A 17 3.45 -9.66 19.13
C HIS A 17 3.93 -8.64 18.09
N TYR A 18 5.22 -8.63 17.78
CA TYR A 18 5.80 -7.78 16.73
C TYR A 18 5.41 -8.24 15.32
N ALA A 19 5.47 -9.55 15.04
CA ALA A 19 5.02 -10.13 13.77
C ALA A 19 3.54 -9.83 13.52
N ALA A 20 2.68 -10.05 14.52
CA ALA A 20 1.24 -9.77 14.41
C ALA A 20 0.95 -8.29 14.08
N LYS A 21 1.70 -7.35 14.67
CA LYS A 21 1.52 -5.90 14.41
C LYS A 21 1.88 -5.49 12.98
N ILE A 22 2.92 -6.09 12.40
CA ILE A 22 3.34 -5.84 11.01
C ILE A 22 2.22 -6.21 10.02
N HIS A 23 1.55 -7.35 10.26
CA HIS A 23 0.47 -7.82 9.41
C HIS A 23 -0.78 -6.94 9.48
N ILE A 24 -1.05 -6.27 10.60
CA ILE A 24 -2.21 -5.40 10.76
C ILE A 24 -2.10 -4.17 9.85
N PHE A 25 -0.95 -3.50 9.80
CA PHE A 25 -0.78 -2.33 8.92
C PHE A 25 -0.88 -2.70 7.45
N TYR A 26 -0.35 -3.87 7.10
CA TYR A 26 -0.43 -4.38 5.74
C TYR A 26 -1.87 -4.76 5.35
N ALA A 27 -2.59 -5.44 6.23
CA ALA A 27 -4.00 -5.77 6.01
C ALA A 27 -4.88 -4.52 5.96
N ALA A 28 -4.58 -3.50 6.78
CA ALA A 28 -5.24 -2.19 6.73
C ALA A 28 -4.98 -1.48 5.39
N PHE A 29 -3.74 -1.53 4.89
CA PHE A 29 -3.42 -1.03 3.55
C PHE A 29 -4.22 -1.77 2.46
N LEU A 30 -4.21 -3.11 2.47
CA LEU A 30 -4.85 -3.90 1.41
C LEU A 30 -6.37 -3.71 1.40
N SER A 31 -6.99 -3.64 2.58
CA SER A 31 -8.42 -3.35 2.73
C SER A 31 -8.77 -1.94 2.32
N ALA A 32 -7.98 -0.93 2.71
CA ALA A 32 -8.17 0.45 2.25
C ALA A 32 -8.00 0.57 0.72
N TYR A 33 -7.03 -0.16 0.13
CA TYR A 33 -6.78 -0.12 -1.31
C TYR A 33 -7.86 -0.86 -2.11
N ALA A 34 -8.34 -2.00 -1.61
CA ALA A 34 -9.51 -2.68 -2.18
C ALA A 34 -10.76 -1.79 -2.10
N PHE A 35 -10.99 -1.14 -0.95
CA PHE A 35 -12.12 -0.23 -0.79
C PHE A 35 -12.04 0.94 -1.78
N PHE A 36 -10.86 1.52 -1.99
CA PHE A 36 -10.65 2.57 -2.99
C PHE A 36 -10.96 2.12 -4.42
N LEU A 37 -10.59 0.89 -4.80
CA LEU A 37 -10.84 0.35 -6.15
C LEU A 37 -12.31 0.05 -6.44
N PHE A 38 -13.05 -0.47 -5.45
CA PHE A 38 -14.41 -0.96 -5.67
C PHE A 38 -15.51 0.02 -5.22
N ALA A 39 -15.18 1.06 -4.47
CA ALA A 39 -16.16 2.03 -4.03
C ALA A 39 -16.51 3.03 -5.16
N THR A 40 -17.74 2.92 -5.65
CA THR A 40 -18.28 3.58 -6.85
C THR A 40 -18.47 5.11 -6.74
N LYS A 41 -18.26 5.70 -5.56
CA LYS A 41 -18.38 7.15 -5.30
C LYS A 41 -17.16 7.75 -4.59
N MET A 42 -15.97 7.19 -4.83
CA MET A 42 -14.77 7.72 -4.20
C MET A 42 -14.15 8.84 -5.04
N HIS A 43 -14.02 10.00 -4.41
CA HIS A 43 -13.16 11.08 -4.89
C HIS A 43 -11.70 10.63 -4.90
N GLU A 44 -10.97 11.04 -5.91
CA GLU A 44 -9.50 10.96 -6.03
C GLU A 44 -8.69 11.29 -4.74
N ARG A 45 -9.24 12.04 -3.79
CA ARG A 45 -8.67 12.34 -2.47
C ARG A 45 -8.51 11.12 -1.54
N TYR A 46 -9.23 10.02 -1.77
CA TYR A 46 -9.13 8.84 -0.88
C TYR A 46 -7.81 8.07 -1.05
N THR A 47 -7.02 8.36 -2.10
CA THR A 47 -5.65 7.81 -2.22
C THR A 47 -4.76 8.23 -1.05
N LEU A 48 -4.98 9.41 -0.45
CA LEU A 48 -4.24 9.87 0.73
C LEU A 48 -4.38 8.96 1.95
N LEU A 49 -5.47 8.19 2.06
CA LEU A 49 -5.68 7.28 3.18
C LEU A 49 -4.82 6.02 3.08
N ILE A 50 -4.50 5.61 1.85
CA ILE A 50 -3.74 4.39 1.55
C ILE A 50 -2.24 4.60 1.79
N LEU A 51 -1.73 5.81 1.49
CA LEU A 51 -0.32 6.17 1.62
C LEU A 51 0.27 5.97 3.03
N PRO A 52 -0.34 6.44 4.15
CA PRO A 52 0.26 6.29 5.47
C PRO A 52 0.35 4.83 5.90
N PHE A 53 -0.65 3.99 5.60
CA PHE A 53 -0.59 2.56 5.91
C PHE A 53 0.50 1.85 5.12
N LEU A 54 0.65 2.20 3.83
CA LEU A 54 1.72 1.68 3.00
C LEU A 54 3.10 2.17 3.48
N LEU A 55 3.22 3.43 3.91
CA LEU A 55 4.45 3.98 4.47
C LEU A 55 4.88 3.21 5.72
N LEU A 56 3.95 3.01 6.67
CA LEU A 56 4.21 2.24 7.89
C LEU A 56 4.66 0.81 7.56
N ALA A 57 4.00 0.16 6.61
CA ALA A 57 4.39 -1.18 6.15
C ALA A 57 5.77 -1.17 5.46
N SER A 58 6.09 -0.12 4.70
CA SER A 58 7.35 -0.01 3.95
C SER A 58 8.58 0.23 4.83
N ILE A 59 8.41 0.85 6.00
CA ILE A 59 9.49 1.01 6.98
C ILE A 59 9.96 -0.37 7.49
N GLN A 60 9.03 -1.32 7.60
CA GLN A 60 9.31 -2.66 8.08
C GLN A 60 9.85 -3.56 6.97
N GLN A 61 9.40 -3.37 5.72
CA GLN A 61 9.86 -4.15 4.58
C GLN A 61 10.29 -3.29 3.39
N ARG A 62 11.58 -3.37 3.05
CA ARG A 62 12.18 -2.64 1.93
C ARG A 62 11.59 -2.98 0.56
N VAL A 63 10.99 -4.17 0.42
CA VAL A 63 10.34 -4.58 -0.83
C VAL A 63 9.15 -3.66 -1.13
N LEU A 64 8.39 -3.29 -0.09
CA LEU A 64 7.20 -2.43 -0.19
C LEU A 64 7.52 -0.96 -0.47
N THR A 65 8.76 -0.53 -0.26
CA THR A 65 9.19 0.84 -0.56
C THR A 65 9.07 1.17 -2.05
N LYS A 66 9.32 0.20 -2.92
CA LYS A 66 9.17 0.38 -4.38
C LYS A 66 7.71 0.70 -4.72
N TRP A 67 6.78 -0.05 -4.14
CA TRP A 67 5.34 0.15 -4.32
C TRP A 67 4.86 1.46 -3.70
N TYR A 68 5.41 1.86 -2.55
CA TYR A 68 5.13 3.16 -1.96
C TYR A 68 5.44 4.31 -2.91
N ILE A 69 6.61 4.29 -3.56
CA ILE A 69 6.99 5.34 -4.50
C ILE A 69 6.03 5.37 -5.69
N VAL A 70 5.73 4.20 -6.29
CA VAL A 70 4.82 4.11 -7.44
C VAL A 70 3.41 4.59 -7.11
N ILE A 71 2.85 4.13 -5.99
CA ILE A 71 1.51 4.51 -5.54
C ILE A 71 1.48 6.00 -5.13
N SER A 72 2.55 6.53 -4.55
CA SER A 72 2.66 7.96 -4.22
C SER A 72 2.65 8.83 -5.47
N VAL A 73 3.36 8.44 -6.53
CA VAL A 73 3.35 9.16 -7.81
C VAL A 73 1.96 9.13 -8.44
N LEU A 74 1.30 7.97 -8.45
CA LEU A 74 -0.07 7.83 -8.95
C LEU A 74 -1.07 8.66 -8.15
N SER A 75 -0.95 8.67 -6.83
CA SER A 75 -1.78 9.49 -5.95
C SER A 75 -1.56 10.98 -6.22
N PHE A 76 -0.32 11.40 -6.47
CA PHE A 76 -0.03 12.78 -6.83
C PHE A 76 -0.65 13.18 -8.18
N ILE A 77 -0.60 12.31 -9.18
CA ILE A 77 -1.25 12.54 -10.49
C ILE A 77 -2.77 12.62 -10.33
N ASN A 78 -3.37 11.72 -9.55
CA ASN A 78 -4.80 11.76 -9.24
C ASN A 78 -5.17 13.04 -8.48
N LEU A 79 -4.35 13.49 -7.54
CA LEU A 79 -4.58 14.74 -6.83
C LEU A 79 -4.47 15.96 -7.77
N TYR A 80 -3.51 15.94 -8.70
CA TYR A 80 -3.34 16.98 -9.71
C TYR A 80 -4.58 17.09 -10.63
N PHE A 81 -5.23 15.97 -10.96
CA PHE A 81 -6.49 15.98 -11.71
C PHE A 81 -7.59 16.77 -10.99
N SER A 82 -7.74 16.56 -9.68
CA SER A 82 -8.71 17.25 -8.81
C SER A 82 -8.38 18.71 -8.51
N TRP A 83 -7.13 19.12 -8.71
CA TRP A 83 -6.64 20.36 -8.11
C TRP A 83 -7.23 21.59 -8.81
N PRO A 84 -7.86 22.53 -8.08
CA PRO A 84 -8.45 23.75 -8.65
C PRO A 84 -7.44 24.86 -9.04
N VAL A 85 -6.14 24.58 -9.05
CA VAL A 85 -5.08 25.57 -9.35
C VAL A 85 -4.90 25.65 -10.86
N PRO A 86 -4.55 26.81 -11.44
CA PRO A 86 -4.30 26.96 -12.88
C PRO A 86 -3.36 25.88 -13.39
N LYS A 87 -3.93 24.95 -14.14
CA LYS A 87 -3.25 23.77 -14.65
C LYS A 87 -2.44 24.13 -15.88
N VAL A 88 -1.35 23.42 -16.08
CA VAL A 88 -0.62 23.45 -17.35
C VAL A 88 -1.55 22.84 -18.42
N GLN A 89 -2.00 23.66 -19.38
CA GLN A 89 -3.02 23.28 -20.37
C GLN A 89 -2.69 21.97 -21.12
N ALA A 90 -1.40 21.77 -21.48
CA ALA A 90 -0.95 20.56 -22.16
C ALA A 90 -1.17 19.29 -21.32
N VAL A 91 -0.93 19.36 -20.01
CA VAL A 91 -1.10 18.22 -19.11
C VAL A 91 -2.59 17.95 -18.87
N ASP A 92 -3.38 19.02 -18.70
CA ASP A 92 -4.82 18.90 -18.45
C ASP A 92 -5.58 18.27 -19.62
N THR A 93 -5.19 18.62 -20.86
CA THR A 93 -5.79 18.07 -22.09
C THR A 93 -5.54 16.56 -22.22
N VAL A 94 -4.33 16.10 -21.88
CA VAL A 94 -3.97 14.67 -21.93
C VAL A 94 -4.67 13.89 -20.82
N LEU A 95 -4.77 14.45 -19.62
CA LEU A 95 -5.39 13.80 -18.47
C LEU A 95 -6.92 13.65 -18.60
N HIS A 96 -7.59 14.59 -19.26
CA HIS A 96 -9.04 14.52 -19.48
C HIS A 96 -9.46 13.61 -20.64
N MET A 97 -8.51 12.99 -21.36
CA MET A 97 -8.85 12.01 -22.37
C MET A 97 -9.43 10.73 -21.72
N PRO A 98 -10.54 10.18 -22.24
CA PRO A 98 -11.17 8.98 -21.66
C PRO A 98 -10.23 7.77 -21.66
N VAL A 99 -9.34 7.69 -22.66
CA VAL A 99 -8.30 6.65 -22.77
C VAL A 99 -7.35 6.70 -21.58
N THR A 100 -6.90 7.90 -21.19
CA THR A 100 -5.97 8.09 -20.07
C THR A 100 -6.58 7.62 -18.76
N LEU A 101 -7.85 7.94 -18.51
CA LEU A 101 -8.59 7.49 -17.32
C LEU A 101 -8.73 5.97 -17.25
N ILE A 102 -9.06 5.33 -18.37
CA ILE A 102 -9.15 3.86 -18.45
C ILE A 102 -7.79 3.21 -18.19
N MET A 103 -6.73 3.75 -18.78
CA MET A 103 -5.36 3.27 -18.56
C MET A 103 -4.94 3.39 -17.09
N PHE A 104 -5.23 4.52 -16.42
CA PHE A 104 -4.97 4.67 -14.99
C PHE A 104 -5.76 3.67 -14.13
N SER A 105 -7.00 3.36 -14.50
CA SER A 105 -7.79 2.34 -13.80
C SER A 105 -7.15 0.96 -13.92
N TYR A 106 -6.75 0.55 -15.13
CA TYR A 106 -6.04 -0.72 -15.33
C TYR A 106 -4.71 -0.78 -14.58
N ILE A 107 -3.94 0.31 -14.56
CA ILE A 107 -2.69 0.39 -13.80
C ILE A 107 -2.95 0.18 -12.30
N ASN A 108 -3.99 0.82 -11.73
CA ASN A 108 -4.32 0.65 -10.31
C ASN A 108 -4.75 -0.79 -9.98
N ILE A 109 -5.56 -1.42 -10.84
CA ILE A 109 -5.96 -2.82 -10.67
C ILE A 109 -4.74 -3.74 -10.74
N TYR A 110 -3.86 -3.52 -11.72
CA TYR A 110 -2.62 -4.29 -11.86
C TYR A 110 -1.75 -4.19 -10.60
N LEU A 111 -1.54 -2.96 -10.10
CA LEU A 111 -0.77 -2.71 -8.88
C LEU A 111 -1.38 -3.40 -7.66
N PHE A 112 -2.71 -3.43 -7.54
CA PHE A 112 -3.39 -4.14 -6.46
C PHE A 112 -3.07 -5.63 -6.46
N PHE A 113 -3.15 -6.28 -7.62
CA PHE A 113 -2.82 -7.71 -7.71
C PHE A 113 -1.35 -7.99 -7.45
N THR A 114 -0.43 -7.18 -7.97
CA THR A 114 1.01 -7.39 -7.73
C THR A 114 1.36 -7.19 -6.25
N CYS A 115 0.82 -6.14 -5.62
CA CYS A 115 1.04 -5.89 -4.20
C CYS A 115 0.38 -6.97 -3.32
N SER A 116 -0.79 -7.48 -3.70
CA SER A 116 -1.43 -8.62 -3.03
C SER A 116 -0.63 -9.92 -3.16
N LYS A 117 0.06 -10.14 -4.29
CA LYS A 117 0.92 -11.32 -4.46
C LYS A 117 2.13 -11.26 -3.53
N GLU A 118 2.81 -10.11 -3.48
CA GLU A 118 3.96 -9.94 -2.58
C GLU A 118 3.55 -10.11 -1.10
N ALA A 119 2.35 -9.65 -0.74
CA ALA A 119 1.78 -9.89 0.58
C ALA A 119 1.76 -11.38 0.95
N HIS A 120 1.33 -12.21 0.00
CA HIS A 120 1.20 -13.64 0.19
C HIS A 120 2.58 -14.29 0.33
N ASP A 121 3.55 -13.88 -0.48
CA ASP A 121 4.93 -14.40 -0.41
C ASP A 121 5.59 -14.06 0.93
N ILE A 122 5.34 -12.86 1.45
CA ILE A 122 5.78 -12.44 2.80
C ILE A 122 5.16 -13.34 3.87
N LEU A 123 3.85 -13.62 3.81
CA LEU A 123 3.18 -14.48 4.79
C LEU A 123 3.74 -15.91 4.78
N LEU A 124 4.12 -16.43 3.61
CA LEU A 124 4.73 -17.75 3.50
C LEU A 124 6.12 -17.82 4.13
N GLN A 125 6.93 -16.75 4.06
CA GLN A 125 8.25 -16.71 4.69
C GLN A 125 8.22 -16.81 6.21
N PHE A 126 7.13 -16.40 6.87
CA PHE A 126 7.00 -16.49 8.33
C PHE A 126 6.35 -17.80 8.82
N LYS A 127 5.75 -18.57 7.90
CA LYS A 127 5.10 -19.85 8.24
C LYS A 127 6.10 -21.03 8.28
N ASN A 128 7.22 -20.91 7.57
CA ASN A 128 8.33 -21.87 7.56
C ASN A 128 9.42 -21.43 8.54
#